data_AF-A0A4Z0BLS0-F1
#
_entry.id   AF-A0A4Z0BLS0-F1
#
_cell.length_a   1.000
_cell.length_b   1.000
_cell.length_c   1.000
_cell.angle_alpha   90.00
_cell.angle_beta   90.00
_cell.angle_gamma   90.00
#
_symmetry.space_group_name_H-M   'P 1'
#
loop_
_entity.id
_entity.type
_entity.pdbx_description
1 polymer ?
#
loop_
_entity_poly.entity_id
_entity_poly.type
_entity_poly.pdbx_seq_one_letter_code
_entity_poly.pdbx_strand_id
1 'polypeptide(L)'
;MFNSVFSLLGSPASWRRSPIELCEVPDAPGPESSPTQRLLTVAGGLALVLSRCPRGQEKRSFPATVELYDTIRRRLRRGSAPRVDAELLLESFHEVAGKLDPASRVAFRECLEAERERDRQRRPQPAKSKPGASRDDTRAPLTSSAIEVLEIN
;
A
#
# COMPACT_ATOMS: atom_id res chain seq x y z
N MET A 1 -27.94 -31.36 -51.00
CA MET A 1 -28.80 -31.40 -49.80
C MET A 1 -27.88 -31.64 -48.61
N PHE A 2 -27.65 -30.62 -47.78
CA PHE A 2 -26.76 -30.69 -46.62
C PHE A 2 -27.53 -31.23 -45.41
N ASN A 3 -27.13 -32.41 -44.91
CA ASN A 3 -27.61 -32.91 -43.62
C ASN A 3 -26.58 -32.57 -42.54
N SER A 4 -26.85 -31.48 -41.82
CA SER A 4 -26.36 -31.22 -40.48
C SER A 4 -27.10 -32.11 -39.49
N VAL A 5 -26.37 -32.91 -38.70
CA VAL A 5 -26.85 -33.40 -37.40
C VAL A 5 -25.73 -33.20 -36.39
N PHE A 6 -25.64 -31.96 -35.89
CA PHE A 6 -24.89 -31.63 -34.69
C PHE A 6 -25.90 -31.61 -33.55
N SER A 7 -25.88 -32.63 -32.69
CA SER A 7 -26.61 -32.66 -31.42
C SER A 7 -25.97 -33.64 -30.45
N LEU A 8 -24.95 -33.14 -29.74
CA LEU A 8 -24.56 -33.65 -28.42
C LEU A 8 -24.34 -32.45 -27.49
N LEU A 9 -25.43 -31.72 -27.24
CA LEU A 9 -25.60 -30.89 -26.05
C LEU A 9 -26.20 -31.79 -24.98
N GLY A 10 -25.52 -31.96 -23.84
CA GLY A 10 -26.04 -32.85 -22.82
C GLY A 10 -25.28 -32.95 -21.50
N SER A 11 -24.53 -31.93 -21.10
CA SER A 11 -24.33 -31.72 -19.67
C SER A 11 -24.19 -30.23 -19.42
N PRO A 12 -25.22 -29.53 -18.90
CA PRO A 12 -24.99 -28.23 -18.33
C PRO A 12 -24.02 -28.47 -17.19
N ALA A 13 -22.82 -27.90 -17.29
CA ALA A 13 -21.91 -27.81 -16.16
C ALA A 13 -22.70 -27.12 -15.06
N SER A 14 -23.27 -27.91 -14.15
CA SER A 14 -23.98 -27.41 -13.01
C SER A 14 -22.95 -26.61 -12.24
N TRP A 15 -23.10 -25.28 -12.24
CA TRP A 15 -22.33 -24.42 -11.37
C TRP A 15 -22.57 -24.92 -9.96
N ARG A 16 -21.66 -25.75 -9.44
CA ARG A 16 -21.69 -26.17 -8.05
C ARG A 16 -21.36 -24.92 -7.27
N ARG A 17 -22.38 -24.24 -6.76
CA ARG A 17 -22.20 -23.23 -5.72
C ARG A 17 -21.39 -23.91 -4.62
N SER A 18 -20.17 -23.44 -4.45
CA SER A 18 -19.34 -23.86 -3.32
C SER A 18 -20.15 -23.58 -2.04
N PRO A 19 -20.23 -24.52 -1.09
CA PRO A 19 -20.87 -24.30 0.20
C PRO A 19 -20.03 -23.39 1.11
N ILE A 20 -18.85 -22.95 0.66
CA ILE A 20 -18.22 -21.76 1.21
C ILE A 20 -19.16 -20.63 0.84
N GLU A 21 -20.01 -20.22 1.79
CA GLU A 21 -20.63 -18.90 1.81
C GLU A 21 -19.58 -17.95 1.25
N LEU A 22 -19.82 -17.43 0.04
CA LEU A 22 -19.05 -16.32 -0.46
C LEU A 22 -19.25 -15.26 0.60
N CYS A 23 -18.27 -15.14 1.52
CA CYS A 23 -18.23 -14.10 2.53
C CYS A 23 -18.70 -12.86 1.79
N GLU A 24 -19.86 -12.35 2.20
CA GLU A 24 -20.49 -11.19 1.57
C GLU A 24 -19.37 -10.22 1.24
N VAL A 25 -19.26 -9.85 -0.03
CA VAL A 25 -18.23 -8.91 -0.46
C VAL A 25 -18.38 -7.72 0.48
N PRO A 26 -17.39 -7.47 1.36
CA PRO A 26 -17.60 -6.54 2.45
C PRO A 26 -17.97 -5.19 1.86
N ASP A 27 -19.01 -4.58 2.41
CA ASP A 27 -19.36 -3.20 2.07
C ASP A 27 -18.10 -2.33 2.15
N ALA A 28 -18.05 -1.32 1.29
CA ALA A 28 -16.93 -0.38 1.25
C ALA A 28 -16.62 0.07 2.69
N PRO A 29 -15.36 -0.03 3.13
CA PRO A 29 -15.02 0.23 4.52
C PRO A 29 -15.46 1.63 4.90
N GLY A 30 -16.36 1.72 5.88
CA GLY A 30 -16.64 2.96 6.57
C GLY A 30 -15.49 3.36 7.51
N PRO A 31 -15.53 4.56 8.10
CA PRO A 31 -14.51 5.02 9.04
C PRO A 31 -14.34 4.10 10.27
N GLU A 32 -15.40 3.37 10.63
CA GLU A 32 -15.43 2.38 11.72
C GLU A 32 -14.91 1.00 11.33
N SER A 33 -14.45 0.82 10.09
CA SER A 33 -14.01 -0.50 9.60
C SER A 33 -12.79 -1.02 10.34
N SER A 34 -12.83 -2.30 10.71
CA SER A 34 -11.70 -2.93 11.38
C SER A 34 -10.45 -2.92 10.47
N PRO A 35 -9.22 -2.84 11.02
CA PRO A 35 -7.99 -2.93 10.23
C PRO A 35 -7.95 -4.16 9.31
N THR A 36 -8.49 -5.28 9.78
CA THR A 36 -8.61 -6.52 9.01
C THR A 36 -9.53 -6.36 7.81
N GLN A 37 -10.69 -5.72 7.98
CA GLN A 37 -11.64 -5.47 6.89
C GLN A 37 -11.02 -4.58 5.81
N ARG A 38 -10.31 -3.51 6.19
CA ARG A 38 -9.58 -2.66 5.24
C ARG A 38 -8.55 -3.44 4.43
N LEU A 39 -7.78 -4.30 5.08
CA LEU A 39 -6.79 -5.15 4.41
C LEU A 39 -7.43 -6.21 3.51
N LEU A 40 -8.63 -6.71 3.85
CA LEU A 40 -9.42 -7.56 2.97
C LEU A 40 -9.90 -6.81 1.73
N THR A 41 -10.39 -5.57 1.89
CA THR A 41 -10.76 -4.70 0.76
C THR A 41 -9.56 -4.45 -0.14
N VAL A 42 -8.40 -4.11 0.42
CA VAL A 42 -7.15 -3.95 -0.33
C VAL A 42 -6.80 -5.23 -1.08
N ALA A 43 -6.79 -6.39 -0.41
CA ALA A 43 -6.48 -7.67 -1.06
C ALA A 43 -7.45 -8.00 -2.20
N GLY A 44 -8.74 -7.68 -2.04
CA GLY A 44 -9.75 -7.83 -3.10
C GLY A 44 -9.43 -6.94 -4.31
N GLY A 45 -9.15 -5.66 -4.09
CA GLY A 45 -8.75 -4.72 -5.14
C GLY A 45 -7.48 -5.16 -5.87
N LEU A 46 -6.46 -5.61 -5.15
CA LEU A 46 -5.23 -6.13 -5.74
C LEU A 46 -5.49 -7.39 -6.57
N ALA A 47 -6.28 -8.34 -6.05
CA ALA A 47 -6.65 -9.55 -6.78
C ALA A 47 -7.34 -9.23 -8.11
N LEU A 48 -8.25 -8.24 -8.12
CA LEU A 48 -8.92 -7.79 -9.34
C LEU A 48 -7.93 -7.19 -10.35
N VAL A 49 -6.98 -6.37 -9.90
CA VAL A 49 -5.95 -5.80 -10.79
C VAL A 49 -5.08 -6.92 -11.38
N LEU A 50 -4.60 -7.84 -10.54
CA LEU A 50 -3.76 -8.96 -10.97
C LEU A 50 -4.50 -9.92 -11.91
N SER A 51 -5.81 -10.15 -11.69
CA SER A 51 -6.63 -11.02 -12.56
C SER A 51 -6.77 -10.53 -14.00
N ARG A 52 -6.55 -9.23 -14.23
CA ARG A 52 -6.57 -8.59 -15.56
C ARG A 52 -5.21 -8.59 -16.24
N CYS A 53 -4.15 -9.00 -15.55
CA CYS A 53 -2.81 -9.10 -16.11
C CYS A 53 -2.69 -10.40 -16.94
N PRO A 54 -1.97 -10.39 -18.08
CA PRO A 54 -1.66 -11.62 -18.80
C PRO A 54 -0.93 -12.61 -17.89
N ARG A 55 -1.35 -13.88 -17.93
CA ARG A 55 -0.78 -14.94 -17.09
C ARG A 55 0.74 -15.00 -17.22
N GLY A 56 1.44 -15.01 -16.08
CA GLY A 56 2.90 -15.07 -16.01
C GLY A 56 3.61 -13.72 -16.14
N GLN A 57 2.88 -12.62 -16.36
CA GLN A 57 3.46 -11.27 -16.41
C GLN A 57 3.23 -10.45 -15.14
N GLU A 58 2.52 -11.00 -14.15
CA GLU A 58 2.11 -10.29 -12.93
C GLU A 58 3.33 -9.76 -12.17
N LYS A 59 4.33 -10.61 -11.92
CA LYS A 59 5.55 -10.24 -11.19
C LYS A 59 6.43 -9.22 -11.92
N ARG A 60 6.37 -9.21 -13.26
CA ARG A 60 7.13 -8.25 -14.07
C ARG A 60 6.45 -6.89 -14.09
N SER A 61 5.12 -6.88 -14.11
CA SER A 61 4.33 -5.66 -14.29
C SER A 61 4.02 -4.98 -12.96
N PHE A 62 3.82 -5.77 -11.91
CA PHE A 62 3.39 -5.33 -10.58
C PHE A 62 4.12 -6.09 -9.46
N PRO A 63 5.47 -6.01 -9.38
CA PRO A 63 6.25 -6.76 -8.40
C PRO A 63 5.81 -6.49 -6.95
N ALA A 64 5.68 -5.21 -6.55
CA ALA A 64 5.32 -4.85 -5.18
C ALA A 64 3.88 -5.29 -4.86
N THR A 65 2.97 -5.19 -5.82
CA THR A 65 1.58 -5.62 -5.65
C THR A 65 1.44 -7.12 -5.47
N VAL A 66 2.18 -7.92 -6.22
CA VAL A 66 2.19 -9.39 -6.02
C VAL A 66 2.71 -9.73 -4.63
N GLU A 67 3.82 -9.12 -4.22
CA GLU A 67 4.39 -9.33 -2.89
C GLU A 67 3.43 -8.94 -1.76
N LEU A 68 2.78 -7.77 -1.90
CA LEU A 68 1.80 -7.29 -0.95
C LEU A 68 0.60 -8.24 -0.84
N TYR A 69 0.04 -8.64 -1.99
CA TYR A 69 -1.10 -9.57 -2.03
C TYR A 69 -0.77 -10.90 -1.36
N ASP A 70 0.38 -11.49 -1.67
CA ASP A 70 0.83 -12.74 -1.06
C ASP A 70 1.08 -12.59 0.44
N THR A 71 1.61 -11.44 0.87
CA THR A 71 1.84 -11.14 2.29
C THR A 71 0.54 -11.03 3.07
N ILE A 72 -0.46 -10.29 2.54
CA ILE A 72 -1.78 -10.19 3.17
C ILE A 72 -2.43 -11.57 3.23
N ARG A 73 -2.44 -12.32 2.12
CA ARG A 73 -3.05 -13.66 2.03
C ARG A 73 -2.44 -14.65 3.02
N ARG A 74 -1.11 -14.67 3.15
CA ARG A 74 -0.41 -15.56 4.10
C ARG A 74 -0.74 -15.21 5.56
N ARG A 75 -0.85 -13.93 5.89
CA ARG A 75 -1.15 -13.48 7.26
C ARG A 75 -2.60 -13.74 7.66
N LEU A 76 -3.54 -13.50 6.74
CA LEU A 76 -4.96 -13.81 6.95
C LEU A 76 -5.18 -15.31 7.19
N ARG A 77 -4.51 -16.17 6.43
CA ARG A 77 -4.55 -17.63 6.65
C ARG A 77 -4.05 -18.08 8.02
N ARG A 78 -3.18 -17.28 8.66
CA ARG A 78 -2.62 -17.58 9.99
C ARG A 78 -3.47 -16.99 11.13
N GLY A 79 -4.58 -16.31 10.83
CA GLY A 79 -5.39 -15.61 11.84
C GLY A 79 -4.68 -14.45 12.54
N SER A 80 -3.50 -14.05 12.05
CA SER A 80 -2.72 -12.95 12.62
C SER A 80 -3.21 -11.60 12.09
N ALA A 81 -3.21 -10.58 12.94
CA ALA A 81 -3.38 -9.19 12.50
C ALA A 81 -2.37 -8.90 11.37
N PRO A 82 -2.82 -8.57 10.15
CA PRO A 82 -1.90 -8.44 9.04
C PRO A 82 -1.13 -7.13 9.19
N ARG A 83 0.10 -7.22 9.71
CA ARG A 83 1.02 -6.08 9.72
C ARG A 83 1.73 -6.01 8.38
N VAL A 84 1.61 -4.91 7.68
CA VAL A 84 2.25 -4.72 6.38
C VAL A 84 3.20 -3.53 6.50
N ASP A 85 4.34 -3.60 5.81
CA ASP A 85 5.27 -2.49 5.75
C ASP A 85 4.63 -1.29 5.01
N ALA A 86 4.84 -0.08 5.53
CA ALA A 86 4.36 1.15 4.93
C ALA A 86 5.02 1.40 3.57
N GLU A 87 6.29 0.99 3.40
CA GLU A 87 7.01 1.13 2.13
C GLU A 87 6.40 0.23 1.05
N LEU A 88 6.19 -1.06 1.37
CA LEU A 88 5.55 -2.01 0.46
C LEU A 88 4.11 -1.60 0.08
N LEU A 89 3.35 -1.06 1.04
CA LEU A 89 2.04 -0.46 0.75
C LEU A 89 2.19 0.69 -0.26
N LEU A 90 3.13 1.61 -0.04
CA LEU A 90 3.29 2.79 -0.88
C LEU A 90 3.69 2.40 -2.31
N GLU A 91 4.66 1.51 -2.46
CA GLU A 91 5.11 1.00 -3.76
C GLU A 91 3.97 0.33 -4.52
N SER A 92 3.24 -0.60 -3.88
CA SER A 92 2.10 -1.25 -4.51
C SER A 92 1.01 -0.24 -4.88
N PHE A 93 0.73 0.75 -4.03
CA PHE A 93 -0.23 1.80 -4.36
C PHE A 93 0.18 2.55 -5.63
N HIS A 94 1.45 2.92 -5.78
CA HIS A 94 1.94 3.59 -6.98
C HIS A 94 1.80 2.73 -8.25
N GLU A 95 2.05 1.42 -8.15
CA GLU A 95 1.87 0.49 -9.27
C GLU A 95 0.42 0.42 -9.79
N VAL A 96 -0.55 0.44 -8.87
CA VAL A 96 -1.96 0.14 -9.18
C VAL A 96 -2.94 1.29 -8.97
N ALA A 97 -2.50 2.49 -8.57
CA ALA A 97 -3.37 3.62 -8.26
C ALA A 97 -4.41 3.91 -9.35
N GLY A 98 -4.00 3.86 -10.63
CA GLY A 98 -4.87 4.08 -11.78
C GLY A 98 -5.79 2.90 -12.15
N LYS A 99 -5.62 1.73 -11.53
CA LYS A 99 -6.34 0.48 -11.83
C LYS A 99 -7.28 0.03 -10.72
N LEU A 100 -7.10 0.55 -9.51
CA LEU A 100 -7.96 0.28 -8.36
C LEU A 100 -9.36 0.91 -8.54
N ASP A 101 -10.38 0.19 -8.09
CA ASP A 101 -11.71 0.76 -7.89
C ASP A 101 -11.70 1.79 -6.74
N PRO A 102 -12.70 2.69 -6.67
CA PRO A 102 -12.73 3.75 -5.66
C PRO A 102 -12.68 3.25 -4.22
N ALA A 103 -13.38 2.16 -3.88
CA ALA A 103 -13.44 1.63 -2.52
C ALA A 103 -12.09 1.07 -2.09
N SER A 104 -11.46 0.26 -2.95
CA SER A 104 -10.11 -0.26 -2.71
C SER A 104 -9.08 0.85 -2.59
N ARG A 105 -9.20 1.93 -3.39
CA ARG A 105 -8.29 3.08 -3.32
C ARG A 105 -8.40 3.82 -1.98
N VAL A 106 -9.61 4.00 -1.44
CA VAL A 106 -9.83 4.60 -0.11
C VAL A 106 -9.24 3.71 0.97
N ALA A 107 -9.57 2.42 0.97
CA ALA A 107 -9.05 1.44 1.93
C ALA A 107 -7.51 1.41 1.95
N PHE A 108 -6.89 1.51 0.76
CA PHE A 108 -5.43 1.56 0.63
C PHE A 108 -4.83 2.79 1.33
N ARG A 109 -5.41 3.98 1.11
CA ARG A 109 -4.96 5.22 1.74
C ARG A 109 -5.07 5.16 3.26
N GLU A 110 -6.18 4.64 3.77
CA GLU A 110 -6.39 4.45 5.20
C GLU A 110 -5.35 3.49 5.81
N CYS A 111 -5.00 2.41 5.10
CA CYS A 111 -3.93 1.50 5.54
C CYS A 111 -2.57 2.21 5.60
N LEU A 112 -2.24 3.01 4.57
CA LEU A 112 -1.00 3.81 4.54
C LEU A 112 -0.93 4.82 5.68
N GLU A 113 -2.01 5.54 5.95
CA GLU A 113 -2.08 6.50 7.05
C GLU A 113 -1.93 5.81 8.41
N ALA A 114 -2.60 4.68 8.60
CA ALA A 114 -2.51 3.91 9.84
C ALA A 114 -1.08 3.39 10.10
N GLU A 115 -0.37 2.88 9.10
CA GLU A 115 1.01 2.41 9.29
C GLU A 115 1.98 3.58 9.48
N ARG A 116 1.82 4.71 8.76
CA ARG A 116 2.62 5.92 8.99
C ARG A 116 2.47 6.46 10.40
N GLU A 117 1.26 6.46 10.94
CA GLU A 117 1.01 6.91 12.30
C GLU A 117 1.65 5.97 13.34
N ARG A 118 1.58 4.66 13.12
CA ARG A 118 2.31 3.70 13.97
C ARG A 118 3.82 3.89 13.92
N ASP A 119 4.38 4.17 12.75
CA ASP A 119 5.81 4.42 12.61
C ASP A 119 6.24 5.69 13.34
N ARG A 120 5.42 6.75 13.30
CA ARG A 120 5.65 7.96 14.12
C ARG A 120 5.65 7.66 15.61
N GLN A 121 4.71 6.85 16.08
CA GLN A 121 4.62 6.45 17.49
C GLN A 121 5.80 5.58 17.95
N ARG A 122 6.40 4.82 17.02
CA ARG A 122 7.56 3.96 17.30
C ARG A 122 8.90 4.69 17.26
N ARG A 123 8.98 5.84 16.60
CA ARG A 123 10.23 6.61 16.57
C ARG A 123 10.57 7.09 17.98
N PRO A 124 11.75 6.73 18.52
CA PRO A 124 12.16 7.24 19.81
C PRO A 124 12.20 8.76 19.73
N GLN A 125 11.43 9.42 20.59
CA GLN A 125 11.49 10.87 20.76
C GLN A 125 12.95 11.25 20.95
N PRO A 126 13.49 12.21 20.17
CA PRO A 126 14.86 12.67 20.38
C PRO A 126 14.95 13.06 21.84
N ALA A 127 15.84 12.38 22.58
CA ALA A 127 16.04 12.60 24.00
C ALA A 127 16.13 14.11 24.19
N LYS A 128 15.18 14.70 24.93
CA LYS A 128 15.17 16.12 25.26
C LYS A 128 16.58 16.45 25.75
N SER A 129 17.36 17.09 24.88
CA SER A 129 18.67 17.60 25.21
C SER A 129 18.40 18.57 26.36
N LYS A 130 18.84 18.20 27.57
CA LYS A 130 18.91 19.16 28.67
C LYS A 130 19.60 20.40 28.10
N PRO A 131 19.09 21.62 28.33
CA PRO A 131 19.81 22.82 27.95
C PRO A 131 21.13 22.79 28.73
N GLY A 132 22.17 22.35 28.03
CA GLY A 132 23.52 22.35 28.54
C GLY A 132 23.92 23.80 28.73
N ALA A 133 24.24 24.11 29.98
CA ALA A 133 24.77 25.36 30.48
C ALA A 133 25.44 26.21 29.40
N SER A 134 24.91 27.43 29.28
CA SER A 134 25.60 28.65 28.87
C SER A 134 27.11 28.51 29.11
N ARG A 135 27.87 28.31 28.03
CA ARG A 135 29.28 28.65 28.01
C ARG A 135 29.36 30.00 27.35
N ASP A 136 29.72 30.99 28.17
CA ASP A 136 30.12 32.32 27.76
C ASP A 136 31.16 32.23 26.63
N ASP A 137 30.74 32.57 25.41
CA ASP A 137 31.66 32.93 24.34
C ASP A 137 32.09 34.39 24.55
N THR A 138 33.05 34.57 25.47
CA THR A 138 33.90 35.76 25.44
C THR A 138 34.93 35.55 24.34
N ARG A 139 34.68 36.09 23.14
CA ARG A 139 35.76 36.33 22.17
C ARG A 139 35.58 37.63 21.41
N ALA A 140 36.70 38.36 21.42
CA ALA A 140 36.93 39.77 21.15
C ALA A 140 36.57 40.27 19.73
N PRO A 141 36.40 41.59 19.55
CA PRO A 141 36.10 42.20 18.26
C PRO A 141 37.33 42.17 17.35
N LEU A 142 37.20 41.60 16.16
CA LEU A 142 38.17 41.81 15.08
C LEU A 142 37.72 43.00 14.23
N THR A 143 38.50 44.05 14.38
CA THR A 143 38.54 45.25 13.56
C THR A 143 38.86 44.93 12.10
N SER A 144 38.09 45.53 11.20
CA SER A 144 38.57 46.33 10.06
C SER A 144 39.81 45.85 9.30
N SER A 145 39.62 45.36 8.07
CA SER A 145 40.49 45.77 6.93
C SER A 145 39.87 45.42 5.57
N ALA A 146 39.86 46.42 4.70
CA ALA A 146 40.03 46.36 3.24
C ALA A 146 38.97 45.65 2.39
N ILE A 147 38.04 46.46 1.85
CA ILE A 147 37.44 46.22 0.53
C ILE A 147 38.10 47.24 -0.41
N GLU A 148 39.11 46.80 -1.17
CA GLU A 148 39.53 47.50 -2.39
C GLU A 148 38.61 47.06 -3.52
N VAL A 149 37.93 48.05 -4.09
CA VAL A 149 37.08 47.95 -5.27
C VAL A 149 37.99 47.95 -6.49
N LEU A 150 37.99 46.85 -7.25
CA LEU A 150 38.54 46.82 -8.60
C LEU A 150 37.39 47.09 -9.58
N GLU A 151 37.33 48.33 -10.06
CA GLU A 151 36.54 48.73 -11.21
C GLU A 151 37.02 47.98 -12.46
N ILE A 152 36.07 47.34 -13.17
CA ILE A 152 36.23 46.91 -14.55
C ILE A 152 35.17 47.66 -15.36
N ASN A 153 35.56 48.80 -15.93
CA ASN A 153 35.29 49.28 -17.29
C ASN A 153 35.46 50.81 -17.39
#